data_AF-A0A1M2W6I2-F1
#
_entry.id   AF-A0A1M2W6I2-F1
#
_cell.length_a   1.000
_cell.length_b   1.000
_cell.length_c   1.000
_cell.angle_alpha   90.00
_cell.angle_beta   90.00
_cell.angle_gamma   90.00
#
_symmetry.space_group_name_H-M   'P 1'
#
loop_
_entity.id
_entity.type
_entity.pdbx_description
1 polymer ?
#
loop_
_entity_poly.entity_id
_entity_poly.type
_entity_poly.pdbx_seq_one_letter_code
_entity_poly.pdbx_strand_id
1 'polypeptide(L)'
;MRDVTSIPTELWRSIVTIACTDGGFTGTSLALTSKFFHAQSRGLRFHSLALNSLRQLEGFCTFLQLQPQEGKPRIEHLYLSFFNVPQILRSDPKYAALRRGRSMEFDDWTTEVQARWNERLTAAWTTLITLAATTLRTLCIVEEDEPLPLEFPCDLPRLEELSWRGYIRAFRPPSLHGPRGSLRRFPSLDRVHFVSGDSDSVVAALAAAVPSSLTHLRISNVSDGDGKLPAALARALGLPPPQVPDETLPHLRSVVIHAIPPDAGGPCCWAGEEEEEVEFEIVFKDDPSESKDE
;
A
#
# COMPACT_ATOMS: atom_id res chain seq x y z
N MET A 1 35.79 29.89 -9.25
CA MET A 1 35.05 28.67 -8.90
C MET A 1 33.92 29.08 -7.99
N ARG A 2 32.65 28.84 -8.34
CA ARG A 2 31.52 29.25 -7.49
C ARG A 2 31.45 28.31 -6.28
N ASP A 3 31.32 28.86 -5.08
CA ASP A 3 31.27 28.10 -3.84
C ASP A 3 29.88 27.45 -3.69
N VAL A 4 29.84 26.11 -3.67
CA VAL A 4 28.63 25.31 -3.49
C VAL A 4 27.94 25.57 -2.14
N THR A 5 28.66 26.09 -1.14
CA THR A 5 28.10 26.43 0.18
C THR A 5 27.27 27.73 0.18
N SER A 6 27.34 28.52 -0.89
CA SER A 6 26.54 29.75 -1.05
C SER A 6 25.08 29.49 -1.44
N ILE A 7 24.75 28.27 -1.86
CA ILE A 7 23.40 27.87 -2.22
C ILE A 7 22.58 27.62 -0.93
N PRO A 8 21.38 28.20 -0.80
CA PRO A 8 20.49 27.97 0.34
C PRO A 8 20.22 26.48 0.64
N THR A 9 20.05 26.18 1.92
CA THR A 9 19.85 24.81 2.41
C THR A 9 18.57 24.17 1.86
N GLU A 10 17.53 24.97 1.61
CA GLU A 10 16.27 24.53 1.01
C GLU A 10 16.46 23.99 -0.40
N LEU A 11 17.30 24.66 -1.20
CA LEU A 11 17.61 24.22 -2.56
C LEU A 11 18.46 22.94 -2.53
N TRP A 12 19.42 22.85 -1.61
CA TRP A 12 20.17 21.60 -1.43
C TRP A 12 19.26 20.45 -1.02
N ARG A 13 18.31 20.66 -0.11
CA ARG A 13 17.34 19.62 0.24
C ARG A 13 16.54 19.18 -0.98
N SER A 14 16.02 20.11 -1.78
CA SER A 14 15.27 19.78 -3.00
C SER A 14 16.12 18.99 -4.00
N ILE A 15 17.36 19.42 -4.25
CA ILE A 15 18.30 18.71 -5.13
C ILE A 15 18.57 17.30 -4.61
N VAL A 16 18.87 17.16 -3.31
CA VAL A 16 19.15 15.86 -2.69
C VAL A 16 17.93 14.95 -2.77
N THR A 17 16.73 15.44 -2.46
CA THR A 17 15.49 14.66 -2.56
C THR A 17 15.28 14.11 -3.97
N ILE A 18 15.46 14.93 -5.00
CA ILE A 18 15.27 14.52 -6.40
C ILE A 18 16.37 13.56 -6.86
N ALA A 19 17.61 13.78 -6.41
CA ALA A 19 18.76 12.95 -6.77
C ALA A 19 18.73 11.57 -6.08
N CYS A 20 18.11 11.45 -4.91
CA CYS A 20 18.11 10.23 -4.10
C CYS A 20 16.95 9.27 -4.41
N THR A 21 16.63 9.07 -5.68
CA THR A 21 15.57 8.13 -6.13
C THR A 21 16.10 6.73 -6.46
N ASP A 22 17.42 6.54 -6.42
CA ASP A 22 18.14 5.31 -6.81
C ASP A 22 18.36 4.31 -5.66
N GLY A 23 17.41 4.22 -4.72
CA GLY A 23 17.54 3.37 -3.55
C GLY A 23 18.57 3.87 -2.51
N GLY A 24 18.95 5.15 -2.60
CA GLY A 24 19.82 5.82 -1.62
C GLY A 24 21.32 5.73 -1.94
N PHE A 25 21.70 5.19 -3.09
CA PHE A 25 23.09 5.14 -3.54
C PHE A 25 23.64 6.55 -3.79
N THR A 26 22.88 7.39 -4.51
CA THR A 26 23.25 8.78 -4.77
C THR A 26 23.31 9.59 -3.48
N GLY A 27 22.35 9.41 -2.58
CA GLY A 27 22.34 10.09 -1.28
C GLY A 27 23.55 9.72 -0.40
N THR A 28 23.91 8.44 -0.39
CA THR A 28 25.10 7.95 0.33
C THR A 28 26.37 8.52 -0.28
N SER A 29 26.50 8.46 -1.60
CA SER A 29 27.65 9.00 -2.33
C SER A 29 27.83 10.49 -2.05
N LEU A 30 26.75 11.26 -2.13
CA LEU A 30 26.74 12.69 -1.85
C LEU A 30 27.15 12.99 -0.40
N ALA A 31 26.60 12.25 0.57
CA ALA A 31 26.95 12.40 1.99
C ALA A 31 28.41 12.09 2.31
N LEU A 32 29.06 11.24 1.51
CA LEU A 32 30.47 10.86 1.68
C LEU A 32 31.44 11.87 1.05
N THR A 33 30.98 12.71 0.13
CA THR A 33 31.87 13.68 -0.56
C THR A 33 32.36 14.81 0.35
N SER A 34 31.55 15.29 1.29
CA SER A 34 31.93 16.37 2.20
C SER A 34 31.09 16.45 3.47
N LYS A 35 31.62 17.07 4.53
CA LYS A 35 30.86 17.35 5.77
C LYS A 35 29.63 18.24 5.52
N PHE A 36 29.71 19.15 4.56
CA PHE A 36 28.59 20.00 4.17
C PHE A 36 27.46 19.15 3.61
N PHE A 37 27.74 18.33 2.60
CA PHE A 37 26.73 17.45 1.99
C PHE A 37 26.22 16.37 2.94
N HIS A 38 27.07 15.90 3.85
CA HIS A 38 26.63 15.03 4.95
C HIS A 38 25.56 15.71 5.82
N ALA A 39 25.77 16.97 6.19
CA ALA A 39 24.81 17.73 6.99
C ALA A 39 23.51 18.01 6.21
N GLN A 40 23.62 18.35 4.92
CA GLN A 40 22.46 18.64 4.06
C GLN A 40 21.59 17.40 3.82
N SER A 41 22.20 16.22 3.60
CA SER A 41 21.47 14.98 3.35
C SER A 41 20.93 14.31 4.62
N ARG A 42 21.47 14.63 5.80
CA ARG A 42 21.11 13.98 7.07
C ARG A 42 19.60 13.98 7.34
N GLY A 43 18.93 15.10 7.10
CA GLY A 43 17.49 15.25 7.33
C GLY A 43 16.59 14.56 6.31
N LEU A 44 17.18 14.09 5.20
CA LEU A 44 16.47 13.39 4.12
C LEU A 44 16.70 11.87 4.15
N ARG A 45 17.54 11.40 5.08
CA ARG A 45 17.74 9.97 5.28
C ARG A 45 16.42 9.32 5.64
N PHE A 46 16.13 8.20 4.98
CA PHE A 46 14.93 7.40 5.20
C PHE A 46 13.61 8.13 4.91
N HIS A 47 13.66 9.19 4.09
CA HIS A 47 12.46 9.84 3.57
C HIS A 47 11.60 8.87 2.73
N SER A 48 12.28 8.08 1.90
CA SER A 48 11.71 6.93 1.18
C SER A 48 12.38 5.65 1.66
N LEU A 49 11.57 4.64 1.97
CA LEU A 49 12.02 3.36 2.50
C LEU A 49 11.42 2.21 1.70
N ALA A 50 12.28 1.28 1.31
CA ALA A 50 11.88 -0.02 0.78
C ALA A 50 12.37 -1.10 1.73
N LEU A 51 11.46 -1.90 2.27
CA LEU A 51 11.78 -3.03 3.16
C LEU A 51 11.21 -4.31 2.56
N ASN A 52 12.09 -5.29 2.34
CA ASN A 52 11.74 -6.52 1.63
C ASN A 52 11.79 -7.79 2.50
N SER A 53 11.98 -7.62 3.80
CA SER A 53 12.05 -8.74 4.75
C SER A 53 11.71 -8.30 6.17
N LEU A 54 11.22 -9.26 6.97
CA LEU A 54 10.99 -9.06 8.40
C LEU A 54 12.26 -8.61 9.14
N ARG A 55 13.42 -9.17 8.77
CA ARG A 55 14.71 -8.79 9.37
C ARG A 55 15.05 -7.32 9.14
N GLN A 56 14.84 -6.81 7.92
CA GLN A 56 15.07 -5.40 7.62
C GLN A 56 14.10 -4.52 8.41
N LEU A 57 12.83 -4.90 8.48
CA LEU A 57 11.82 -4.18 9.24
C LEU A 57 12.17 -4.12 10.73
N GLU A 58 12.46 -5.26 11.37
CA GLU A 58 12.86 -5.34 12.78
C GLU A 58 14.16 -4.57 13.06
N GLY A 59 15.16 -4.72 12.19
CA GLY A 59 16.43 -3.99 12.30
C GLY A 59 16.24 -2.49 12.19
N PHE A 60 15.37 -2.04 11.29
CA PHE A 60 15.03 -0.63 11.15
C PHE A 60 14.24 -0.12 12.36
N CYS A 61 13.26 -0.86 12.87
CA CYS A 61 12.56 -0.50 14.10
C CYS A 61 13.51 -0.40 15.30
N THR A 62 14.46 -1.33 15.44
CA THR A 62 15.52 -1.27 16.46
C THR A 62 16.37 -0.02 16.29
N PHE A 63 16.80 0.29 15.06
CA PHE A 63 17.55 1.52 14.76
C PHE A 63 16.76 2.77 15.18
N LEU A 64 15.47 2.85 14.86
CA LEU A 64 14.60 3.98 15.22
C LEU A 64 14.42 4.14 16.73
N GLN A 65 14.31 3.05 17.47
CA GLN A 65 14.19 3.08 18.93
C GLN A 65 15.44 3.62 19.61
N LEU A 66 16.62 3.43 19.00
CA LEU A 66 17.89 3.93 19.51
C LEU A 66 18.15 5.40 19.14
N GLN A 67 17.38 6.00 18.23
CA GLN A 67 17.54 7.41 17.87
C GLN A 67 16.84 8.34 18.87
N PRO A 68 17.45 9.49 19.23
CA PRO A 68 16.78 10.56 19.95
C PRO A 68 15.53 11.04 19.18
N GLN A 69 14.52 11.54 19.88
CA GLN A 69 13.27 12.02 19.26
C GLN A 69 13.51 13.11 18.20
N GLU A 70 14.46 14.02 18.46
CA GLU A 70 14.86 15.09 17.53
C GLU A 70 15.59 14.59 16.28
N GLY A 71 16.08 13.34 16.30
CA GLY A 71 16.81 12.70 15.22
C GLY A 71 16.02 11.62 14.48
N LYS A 72 14.74 11.42 14.81
CA LYS A 72 13.91 10.44 14.13
C LYS A 72 13.69 10.86 12.68
N PRO A 73 13.89 9.95 11.71
CA PRO A 73 13.67 10.26 10.32
C PRO A 73 12.19 10.49 10.04
N ARG A 74 11.95 11.37 9.06
CA ARG A 74 10.63 11.68 8.55
C ARG A 74 10.32 10.75 7.38
N ILE A 75 9.59 9.68 7.65
CA ILE A 75 9.23 8.66 6.67
C ILE A 75 7.98 9.15 5.91
N GLU A 76 8.13 9.47 4.63
CA GLU A 76 7.01 9.91 3.77
C GLU A 76 6.58 8.83 2.78
N HIS A 77 7.52 8.04 2.29
CA HIS A 77 7.25 7.00 1.30
C HIS A 77 7.69 5.64 1.84
N LEU A 78 6.76 4.71 1.96
CA LEU A 78 7.03 3.36 2.43
C LEU A 78 6.61 2.33 1.39
N TYR A 79 7.56 1.51 0.98
CA TYR A 79 7.36 0.33 0.16
C TYR A 79 7.70 -0.92 0.99
N LEU A 80 6.76 -1.85 1.06
CA LEU A 80 6.93 -3.13 1.72
C LEU A 80 6.68 -4.26 0.74
N SER A 81 7.60 -5.20 0.68
CA SER A 81 7.46 -6.38 -0.16
C SER A 81 7.93 -7.62 0.59
N PHE A 82 7.00 -8.34 1.19
CA PHE A 82 7.34 -9.52 1.97
C PHE A 82 7.30 -10.78 1.11
N PHE A 83 8.29 -10.91 0.23
CA PHE A 83 8.51 -12.10 -0.60
C PHE A 83 8.89 -13.37 0.20
N ASN A 84 9.04 -13.22 1.53
CA ASN A 84 9.64 -14.19 2.43
C ASN A 84 8.74 -14.47 3.65
N VAL A 85 7.47 -14.81 3.41
CA VAL A 85 6.79 -15.82 4.26
C VAL A 85 7.79 -16.97 4.41
N PRO A 86 8.12 -17.42 5.63
CA PRO A 86 9.39 -18.07 5.92
C PRO A 86 9.75 -19.09 4.83
N GLN A 87 10.79 -18.81 4.04
CA GLN A 87 11.31 -19.70 3.00
C GLN A 87 11.66 -21.10 3.55
N ILE A 88 11.76 -21.21 4.88
CA ILE A 88 11.86 -22.44 5.67
C ILE A 88 10.67 -23.38 5.38
N LEU A 89 9.46 -22.85 5.18
CA LEU A 89 8.28 -23.64 4.81
C LEU A 89 8.35 -24.07 3.33
N ARG A 90 8.77 -23.20 2.41
CA ARG A 90 8.86 -23.51 0.97
C ARG A 90 9.94 -24.51 0.60
N SER A 91 11.04 -24.52 1.34
CA SER A 91 12.16 -25.45 1.13
C SER A 91 11.90 -26.83 1.72
N ASP A 92 10.82 -26.99 2.51
CA ASP A 92 10.39 -28.29 3.00
C ASP A 92 9.75 -29.08 1.82
N PRO A 93 10.30 -30.26 1.46
CA PRO A 93 9.73 -31.09 0.40
C PRO A 93 8.25 -31.44 0.62
N LYS A 94 7.73 -31.38 1.86
CA LYS A 94 6.31 -31.52 2.18
C LYS A 94 5.45 -30.37 1.63
N TYR A 95 5.95 -29.13 1.65
CA TYR A 95 5.23 -27.94 1.17
C TYR A 95 5.15 -27.91 -0.36
N ALA A 96 6.21 -28.38 -1.05
CA ALA A 96 6.20 -28.59 -2.50
C ALA A 96 5.28 -29.74 -2.94
N ALA A 97 4.96 -30.69 -2.05
CA ALA A 97 3.98 -31.75 -2.28
C ALA A 97 2.53 -31.26 -2.07
N LEU A 98 2.31 -30.31 -1.15
CA LEU A 98 1.01 -29.70 -0.86
C LEU A 98 0.46 -28.86 -2.03
N ARG A 99 1.29 -28.08 -2.74
CA ARG A 99 0.86 -27.36 -3.97
C ARG A 99 0.37 -28.29 -5.09
N ARG A 100 0.65 -29.60 -5.02
CA ARG A 100 0.23 -30.62 -6.00
C ARG A 100 -1.07 -31.36 -5.61
N GLY A 101 -1.85 -30.83 -4.67
CA GLY A 101 -3.24 -31.26 -4.47
C GLY A 101 -3.43 -32.56 -3.69
N ARG A 102 -2.55 -32.87 -2.72
CA ARG A 102 -2.88 -33.89 -1.70
C ARG A 102 -3.29 -33.21 -0.41
N SER A 103 -4.56 -33.40 -0.05
CA SER A 103 -5.08 -33.16 1.29
C SER A 103 -4.33 -34.05 2.27
N MET A 104 -3.46 -33.46 3.07
CA MET A 104 -2.89 -34.08 4.26
C MET A 104 -3.04 -33.10 5.41
N GLU A 105 -3.33 -33.63 6.58
CA GLU A 105 -3.52 -32.92 7.84
C GLU A 105 -2.42 -31.86 8.03
N PHE A 106 -2.85 -30.61 8.20
CA PHE A 106 -2.01 -29.44 8.36
C PHE A 106 -1.10 -29.65 9.58
N ASP A 107 0.20 -29.88 9.37
CA ASP A 107 1.17 -30.23 10.42
C ASP A 107 1.26 -29.04 11.42
N ASP A 108 0.90 -29.24 12.70
CA ASP A 108 0.82 -28.23 13.78
C ASP A 108 2.08 -27.33 13.86
N TRP A 109 3.25 -27.90 13.54
CA TRP A 109 4.54 -27.21 13.51
C TRP A 109 4.60 -26.04 12.52
N THR A 110 3.96 -26.18 11.35
CA THR A 110 3.93 -25.11 10.34
C THR A 110 3.05 -23.93 10.80
N THR A 111 2.02 -24.21 11.59
CA THR A 111 1.13 -23.21 12.20
C THR A 111 1.85 -22.43 13.29
N GLU A 112 2.61 -23.07 14.17
CA GLU A 112 3.35 -22.37 15.25
C GLU A 112 4.45 -21.45 14.70
N VAL A 113 5.23 -21.92 13.71
CA VAL A 113 6.28 -21.12 13.08
C VAL A 113 5.66 -19.92 12.34
N GLN A 114 4.55 -20.14 11.63
CA GLN A 114 3.82 -19.06 10.96
C GLN A 114 3.23 -18.08 11.97
N ALA A 115 2.65 -18.56 13.08
CA ALA A 115 2.09 -17.72 14.13
C ALA A 115 3.15 -16.82 14.77
N ARG A 116 4.34 -17.37 15.09
CA ARG A 116 5.46 -16.59 15.63
C ARG A 116 6.01 -15.57 14.62
N TRP A 117 6.05 -15.93 13.33
CA TRP A 117 6.45 -14.99 12.29
C TRP A 117 5.42 -13.86 12.15
N ASN A 118 4.13 -14.18 12.15
CA ASN A 118 3.03 -13.23 12.11
C ASN A 118 3.08 -12.27 13.30
N GLU A 119 3.27 -12.78 14.52
CA GLU A 119 3.38 -11.96 15.74
C GLU A 119 4.52 -10.94 15.62
N ARG A 120 5.70 -11.38 15.18
CA ARG A 120 6.87 -10.51 14.97
C ARG A 120 6.62 -9.47 13.89
N LEU A 121 6.00 -9.87 12.77
CA LEU A 121 5.63 -8.95 11.71
C LEU A 121 4.66 -7.89 12.23
N THR A 122 3.57 -8.29 12.88
CA THR A 122 2.56 -7.38 13.42
C THR A 122 3.19 -6.41 14.43
N ALA A 123 4.08 -6.86 15.31
CA ALA A 123 4.78 -6.00 16.27
C ALA A 123 5.69 -4.97 15.57
N ALA A 124 6.48 -5.41 14.59
CA ALA A 124 7.41 -4.53 13.88
C ALA A 124 6.67 -3.54 12.97
N TRP A 125 5.62 -3.99 12.28
CA TRP A 125 4.69 -3.17 11.50
C TRP A 125 4.02 -2.12 12.36
N THR A 126 3.46 -2.51 13.50
CA THR A 126 2.81 -1.60 14.44
C THR A 126 3.74 -0.48 14.87
N THR A 127 4.99 -0.84 15.19
CA THR A 127 6.03 0.13 15.57
C THR A 127 6.35 1.10 14.43
N LEU A 128 6.60 0.57 13.22
CA LEU A 128 6.95 1.39 12.06
C LEU A 128 5.83 2.37 11.69
N ILE A 129 4.59 1.87 11.59
CA ILE A 129 3.46 2.68 11.17
C ILE A 129 3.10 3.73 12.22
N THR A 130 3.17 3.39 13.51
CA THR A 130 2.96 4.37 14.58
C THR A 130 3.99 5.50 14.51
N LEU A 131 5.25 5.18 14.19
CA LEU A 131 6.31 6.18 14.05
C LEU A 131 6.15 7.04 12.79
N ALA A 132 5.71 6.45 11.68
CA ALA A 132 5.49 7.15 10.42
C ALA A 132 4.13 7.87 10.35
N ALA A 133 3.24 7.68 11.33
CA ALA A 133 1.83 8.02 11.23
C ALA A 133 1.55 9.46 10.75
N THR A 134 2.28 10.43 11.30
CA THR A 134 2.07 11.85 11.03
C THR A 134 2.82 12.37 9.80
N THR A 135 3.63 11.53 9.16
CA THR A 135 4.50 11.93 8.04
C THR A 135 4.29 11.11 6.78
N LEU A 136 3.75 9.90 6.91
CA LEU A 136 3.56 8.97 5.80
C LEU A 136 2.55 9.53 4.80
N ARG A 137 2.95 9.57 3.53
CA ARG A 137 2.20 10.08 2.38
C ARG A 137 1.87 9.01 1.39
N THR A 138 2.82 8.14 1.08
CA THR A 138 2.60 7.03 0.16
C THR A 138 2.94 5.72 0.85
N LEU A 139 2.02 4.76 0.75
CA LEU A 139 2.21 3.40 1.24
C LEU A 139 1.99 2.42 0.10
N CYS A 140 2.98 1.59 -0.18
CA CYS A 140 2.88 0.51 -1.15
C CYS A 140 3.18 -0.81 -0.45
N ILE A 141 2.26 -1.77 -0.55
CA ILE A 141 2.40 -3.10 0.03
C ILE A 141 2.24 -4.14 -1.09
N VAL A 142 3.20 -5.05 -1.16
CA VAL A 142 3.19 -6.19 -2.09
C VAL A 142 3.23 -7.48 -1.29
N GLU A 143 2.13 -8.21 -1.35
CA GLU A 143 1.95 -9.57 -0.85
C GLU A 143 1.86 -10.52 -2.06
N GLU A 144 2.47 -11.71 -1.95
CA GLU A 144 2.43 -12.71 -3.03
C GLU A 144 1.41 -13.80 -2.75
N ASP A 145 1.69 -14.69 -1.79
CA ASP A 145 0.98 -15.97 -1.69
C ASP A 145 0.10 -16.10 -0.44
N GLU A 146 0.47 -15.48 0.68
CA GLU A 146 -0.26 -15.60 1.94
C GLU A 146 -0.66 -14.22 2.47
N PRO A 147 -1.90 -14.08 2.98
CA PRO A 147 -2.39 -12.82 3.53
C PRO A 147 -1.57 -12.42 4.75
N LEU A 148 -1.03 -11.20 4.74
CA LEU A 148 -0.29 -10.69 5.88
C LEU A 148 -1.25 -10.23 6.98
N PRO A 149 -0.92 -10.44 8.27
CA PRO A 149 -1.68 -9.94 9.41
C PRO A 149 -1.40 -8.44 9.67
N LEU A 150 -1.50 -7.62 8.62
CA LEU A 150 -1.27 -6.18 8.71
C LEU A 150 -2.60 -5.46 8.98
N GLU A 151 -2.63 -4.72 10.08
CA GLU A 151 -3.74 -3.85 10.48
C GLU A 151 -3.21 -2.46 10.76
N PHE A 152 -3.95 -1.40 10.44
CA PHE A 152 -3.51 -0.04 10.74
C PHE A 152 -3.63 0.26 12.24
N PRO A 153 -2.52 0.43 12.99
CA PRO A 153 -2.58 0.61 14.43
C PRO A 153 -3.14 1.99 14.82
N CYS A 154 -3.00 3.00 13.95
CA CYS A 154 -3.37 4.39 14.18
C CYS A 154 -3.89 5.06 12.90
N ASP A 155 -4.46 6.27 13.05
CA ASP A 155 -4.83 7.12 11.91
C ASP A 155 -3.57 7.55 11.13
N LEU A 156 -3.68 7.66 9.80
CA LEU A 156 -2.61 8.16 8.93
C LEU A 156 -3.06 9.46 8.27
N PRO A 157 -3.02 10.60 9.01
CA PRO A 157 -3.64 11.85 8.58
C PRO A 157 -3.05 12.45 7.30
N ARG A 158 -1.83 12.07 6.93
CA ARG A 158 -1.13 12.58 5.73
C ARG A 158 -1.03 11.56 4.62
N LEU A 159 -1.60 10.36 4.76
CA LEU A 159 -1.56 9.36 3.71
C LEU A 159 -2.39 9.88 2.53
N GLU A 160 -1.73 10.12 1.41
CA GLU A 160 -2.26 10.65 0.16
C GLU A 160 -2.49 9.50 -0.83
N GLU A 161 -1.57 8.52 -0.87
CA GLU A 161 -1.62 7.40 -1.80
C GLU A 161 -1.45 6.04 -1.10
N LEU A 162 -2.32 5.09 -1.43
CA LEU A 162 -2.22 3.70 -0.99
C LEU A 162 -2.26 2.74 -2.17
N SER A 163 -1.19 1.96 -2.32
CA SER A 163 -1.14 0.84 -3.26
C SER A 163 -1.03 -0.48 -2.49
N TRP A 164 -1.90 -1.45 -2.77
CA TRP A 164 -1.86 -2.77 -2.13
C TRP A 164 -2.08 -3.89 -3.16
N ARG A 165 -1.08 -4.73 -3.33
CA ARG A 165 -1.17 -6.00 -4.07
C ARG A 165 -1.27 -7.14 -3.08
N GLY A 166 -2.34 -7.93 -3.12
CA GLY A 166 -2.54 -9.04 -2.20
C GLY A 166 -3.94 -9.11 -1.57
N TYR A 167 -4.00 -9.68 -0.36
CA TYR A 167 -5.24 -9.90 0.38
C TYR A 167 -5.42 -8.81 1.43
N ILE A 168 -6.29 -7.85 1.15
CA ILE A 168 -6.42 -6.66 1.97
C ILE A 168 -7.27 -6.94 3.20
N ARG A 169 -6.61 -7.31 4.30
CA ARG A 169 -7.26 -7.51 5.61
C ARG A 169 -7.38 -6.23 6.43
N ALA A 170 -6.53 -5.23 6.14
CA ALA A 170 -6.37 -4.03 6.94
C ALA A 170 -7.62 -3.13 7.05
N PHE A 171 -8.57 -3.27 6.12
CA PHE A 171 -9.83 -2.50 6.14
C PHE A 171 -11.03 -3.30 6.63
N ARG A 172 -10.87 -4.58 6.98
CA ARG A 172 -12.03 -5.36 7.44
C ARG A 172 -12.61 -4.70 8.70
N PRO A 173 -13.93 -4.45 8.74
CA PRO A 173 -14.55 -3.91 9.93
C PRO A 173 -14.27 -4.86 11.11
N PRO A 174 -13.94 -4.33 12.30
CA PRO A 174 -13.66 -5.16 13.46
C PRO A 174 -14.86 -6.07 13.70
N SER A 175 -14.58 -7.37 13.83
CA SER A 175 -15.59 -8.42 14.03
C SER A 175 -16.61 -7.99 15.10
N LEU A 176 -17.89 -8.31 14.89
CA LEU A 176 -19.06 -8.01 15.74
C LEU A 176 -18.92 -8.33 17.25
N HIS A 177 -17.80 -8.94 17.68
CA HIS A 177 -17.53 -9.40 19.04
C HIS A 177 -16.41 -8.60 19.75
N GLY A 178 -15.90 -7.51 19.16
CA GLY A 178 -14.96 -6.58 19.81
C GLY A 178 -15.60 -5.22 20.13
N PRO A 179 -15.15 -4.50 21.18
CA PRO A 179 -15.67 -3.19 21.51
C PRO A 179 -15.42 -2.23 20.35
N ARG A 180 -16.48 -1.86 19.61
CA ARG A 180 -16.55 -0.82 18.57
C ARG A 180 -15.17 -0.30 18.13
N GLY A 181 -14.43 -1.09 17.35
CA GLY A 181 -13.14 -0.63 16.86
C GLY A 181 -13.39 0.56 15.94
N SER A 182 -12.92 1.75 16.32
CA SER A 182 -12.98 2.93 15.48
C SER A 182 -12.32 2.61 14.14
N LEU A 183 -13.07 2.75 13.04
CA LEU A 183 -12.49 2.75 11.70
C LEU A 183 -11.33 3.75 11.70
N ARG A 184 -10.18 3.32 11.19
CA ARG A 184 -9.00 4.19 11.06
C ARG A 184 -9.28 5.21 9.98
N ARG A 185 -8.86 6.44 10.23
CA ARG A 185 -9.15 7.56 9.33
C ARG A 185 -7.93 7.88 8.48
N PHE A 186 -8.20 8.04 7.18
CA PHE A 186 -7.23 8.42 6.16
C PHE A 186 -7.71 9.72 5.48
N PRO A 187 -7.76 10.85 6.22
CA PRO A 187 -8.43 12.08 5.75
C PRO A 187 -7.85 12.68 4.47
N SER A 188 -6.56 12.46 4.22
CA SER A 188 -5.88 13.00 3.02
C SER A 188 -5.81 12.00 1.87
N LEU A 189 -6.37 10.79 2.01
CA LEU A 189 -6.21 9.72 1.04
C LEU A 189 -7.03 10.03 -0.21
N ASP A 190 -6.33 10.30 -1.32
CA ASP A 190 -6.95 10.72 -2.58
C ASP A 190 -6.76 9.69 -3.70
N ARG A 191 -5.74 8.82 -3.61
CA ARG A 191 -5.40 7.80 -4.60
C ARG A 191 -5.29 6.43 -3.95
N VAL A 192 -6.05 5.48 -4.49
CA VAL A 192 -5.98 4.09 -4.06
C VAL A 192 -5.83 3.17 -5.26
N HIS A 193 -4.86 2.27 -5.20
CA HIS A 193 -4.65 1.21 -6.18
C HIS A 193 -4.65 -0.15 -5.50
N PHE A 194 -5.53 -1.04 -5.96
CA PHE A 194 -5.57 -2.41 -5.50
C PHE A 194 -5.36 -3.40 -6.63
N VAL A 195 -4.54 -4.41 -6.34
CA VAL A 195 -4.31 -5.56 -7.20
C VAL A 195 -4.71 -6.80 -6.40
N SER A 196 -5.96 -7.25 -6.56
CA SER A 196 -6.52 -8.35 -5.77
C SER A 196 -7.58 -9.11 -6.56
N GLY A 197 -7.72 -10.41 -6.28
CA GLY A 197 -8.80 -11.26 -6.80
C GLY A 197 -10.02 -11.38 -5.88
N ASP A 198 -10.08 -10.59 -4.80
CA ASP A 198 -11.24 -10.45 -3.90
C ASP A 198 -11.57 -8.95 -3.78
N SER A 199 -11.96 -8.35 -4.90
CA SER A 199 -12.13 -6.89 -5.00
C SER A 199 -13.44 -6.40 -4.35
N ASP A 200 -14.44 -7.27 -4.22
CA ASP A 200 -15.76 -6.98 -3.63
C ASP A 200 -15.67 -6.47 -2.19
N SER A 201 -14.89 -7.15 -1.35
CA SER A 201 -14.79 -6.86 0.08
C SER A 201 -14.04 -5.56 0.37
N VAL A 202 -13.19 -5.15 -0.58
CA VAL A 202 -12.29 -4.01 -0.45
C VAL A 202 -13.02 -2.70 -0.70
N VAL A 203 -13.89 -2.63 -1.70
CA VAL A 203 -14.62 -1.40 -2.05
C VAL A 203 -15.56 -0.98 -0.92
N ALA A 204 -16.30 -1.92 -0.32
CA ALA A 204 -17.16 -1.63 0.82
C ALA A 204 -16.35 -1.17 2.04
N ALA A 205 -15.21 -1.82 2.30
CA ALA A 205 -14.35 -1.47 3.41
C ALA A 205 -13.69 -0.09 3.24
N LEU A 206 -13.33 0.29 2.00
CA LEU A 206 -12.87 1.63 1.67
C LEU A 206 -13.96 2.68 1.89
N ALA A 207 -15.18 2.44 1.41
CA ALA A 207 -16.29 3.40 1.55
C ALA A 207 -16.57 3.75 3.02
N ALA A 208 -16.39 2.77 3.92
CA ALA A 208 -16.50 2.99 5.36
C ALA A 208 -15.28 3.70 5.98
N ALA A 209 -14.06 3.41 5.51
CA ALA A 209 -12.81 3.85 6.15
C ALA A 209 -12.26 5.18 5.61
N VAL A 210 -12.59 5.54 4.36
CA VAL A 210 -12.01 6.68 3.65
C VAL A 210 -13.07 7.78 3.53
N PRO A 211 -12.79 9.01 3.99
CA PRO A 211 -13.68 10.15 3.79
C PRO A 211 -13.83 10.49 2.30
N SER A 212 -14.75 11.41 1.99
CA SER A 212 -15.10 11.81 0.62
C SER A 212 -13.93 12.31 -0.25
N SER A 213 -12.71 12.47 0.26
CA SER A 213 -11.54 12.97 -0.45
C SER A 213 -10.96 12.02 -1.52
N LEU A 214 -11.40 10.76 -1.59
CA LEU A 214 -10.92 9.82 -2.60
C LEU A 214 -11.26 10.31 -4.02
N THR A 215 -10.24 10.58 -4.83
CA THR A 215 -10.40 11.09 -6.21
C THR A 215 -10.03 10.08 -7.28
N HIS A 216 -9.13 9.13 -7.00
CA HIS A 216 -8.70 8.11 -7.95
C HIS A 216 -8.77 6.73 -7.29
N LEU A 217 -9.49 5.82 -7.95
CA LEU A 217 -9.56 4.41 -7.56
C LEU A 217 -9.13 3.54 -8.75
N ARG A 218 -8.02 2.83 -8.60
CA ARG A 218 -7.57 1.81 -9.56
C ARG A 218 -7.77 0.43 -8.95
N ILE A 219 -8.43 -0.45 -9.69
CA ILE A 219 -8.54 -1.86 -9.34
C ILE A 219 -7.98 -2.66 -10.52
N SER A 220 -7.03 -3.53 -10.26
CA SER A 220 -6.39 -4.38 -11.27
C SER A 220 -6.50 -5.83 -10.87
N ASN A 221 -6.38 -6.73 -11.86
CA ASN A 221 -6.51 -8.17 -11.67
C ASN A 221 -7.94 -8.61 -11.27
N VAL A 222 -8.95 -7.91 -11.79
CA VAL A 222 -10.36 -8.27 -11.63
C VAL A 222 -10.66 -9.51 -12.47
N SER A 223 -11.34 -10.49 -11.87
CA SER A 223 -11.69 -11.78 -12.45
C SER A 223 -13.21 -11.96 -12.53
N ASP A 224 -13.68 -12.97 -13.28
CA ASP A 224 -15.12 -13.30 -13.35
C ASP A 224 -15.74 -13.65 -11.98
N GLY A 225 -14.92 -13.97 -10.97
CA GLY A 225 -15.34 -14.20 -9.59
C GLY A 225 -15.80 -12.92 -8.86
N ASP A 226 -15.43 -11.74 -9.35
CA ASP A 226 -15.74 -10.42 -8.79
C ASP A 226 -17.13 -9.91 -9.24
N GLY A 227 -18.10 -10.81 -9.38
CA GLY A 227 -19.43 -10.48 -9.92
C GLY A 227 -20.22 -9.43 -9.11
N LYS A 228 -19.80 -9.11 -7.87
CA LYS A 228 -20.44 -8.07 -7.06
C LYS A 228 -19.71 -6.73 -7.11
N LEU A 229 -18.54 -6.66 -7.75
CA LEU A 229 -17.74 -5.45 -7.83
C LEU A 229 -18.52 -4.30 -8.48
N PRO A 230 -19.26 -4.50 -9.60
CA PRO A 230 -20.07 -3.43 -10.17
C PRO A 230 -21.13 -2.91 -9.19
N ALA A 231 -21.77 -3.79 -8.43
CA ALA A 231 -22.78 -3.39 -7.44
C ALA A 231 -22.16 -2.73 -6.19
N ALA A 232 -20.97 -3.16 -5.78
CA ALA A 232 -20.21 -2.53 -4.72
C ALA A 232 -19.75 -1.12 -5.11
N LEU A 233 -19.22 -0.95 -6.32
CA LEU A 233 -18.84 0.35 -6.88
C LEU A 233 -20.05 1.27 -7.07
N ALA A 234 -21.16 0.76 -7.60
CA ALA A 234 -22.39 1.55 -7.75
C ALA A 234 -22.87 2.10 -6.39
N ARG A 235 -22.94 1.24 -5.37
CA ARG A 235 -23.27 1.67 -4.01
C ARG A 235 -22.27 2.68 -3.47
N ALA A 236 -20.98 2.37 -3.57
CA ALA A 236 -19.91 3.24 -3.11
C ALA A 236 -19.92 4.60 -3.82
N LEU A 237 -20.35 4.69 -5.08
CA LEU A 237 -20.47 5.93 -5.83
C LEU A 237 -21.77 6.70 -5.53
N GLY A 238 -22.66 6.16 -4.70
CA GLY A 238 -24.00 6.70 -4.51
C GLY A 238 -24.88 6.59 -5.76
N LEU A 239 -24.50 5.74 -6.73
CA LEU A 239 -25.36 5.44 -7.85
C LEU A 239 -26.51 4.57 -7.34
N PRO A 240 -27.76 4.88 -7.70
CA PRO A 240 -28.92 4.18 -7.19
C PRO A 240 -28.84 2.69 -7.56
N PRO A 241 -28.75 1.76 -6.59
CA PRO A 241 -29.12 0.38 -6.86
C PRO A 241 -30.65 0.32 -7.05
N PRO A 242 -31.21 -0.77 -7.60
CA PRO A 242 -32.60 -1.13 -7.33
C PRO A 242 -32.75 -1.44 -5.82
N GLN A 243 -32.92 -0.37 -5.04
CA GLN A 243 -33.21 -0.24 -3.60
C GLN A 243 -32.13 -0.60 -2.55
N VAL A 244 -32.05 0.32 -1.57
CA VAL A 244 -31.39 0.35 -0.23
C VAL A 244 -30.08 1.20 -0.13
N PRO A 245 -29.98 2.17 0.84
CA PRO A 245 -28.94 3.22 0.95
C PRO A 245 -27.85 2.85 2.01
N ASP A 246 -26.76 3.56 2.34
CA ASP A 246 -26.19 4.88 2.01
C ASP A 246 -24.66 4.83 2.36
N GLU A 247 -23.76 4.76 1.37
CA GLU A 247 -22.29 4.89 1.54
C GLU A 247 -21.72 5.48 0.25
N THR A 248 -21.63 6.81 0.14
CA THR A 248 -21.29 7.49 -1.12
C THR A 248 -19.87 8.06 -1.11
N LEU A 249 -19.17 7.99 -2.25
CA LEU A 249 -17.84 8.56 -2.57
C LEU A 249 -18.03 9.74 -3.55
N PRO A 250 -18.54 10.89 -3.07
CA PRO A 250 -19.05 11.96 -3.94
C PRO A 250 -17.97 12.74 -4.70
N HIS A 251 -16.67 12.48 -4.47
CA HIS A 251 -15.58 13.20 -5.15
C HIS A 251 -14.70 12.28 -6.00
N LEU A 252 -15.13 11.04 -6.24
CA LEU A 252 -14.38 10.13 -7.10
C LEU A 252 -14.40 10.64 -8.54
N ARG A 253 -13.22 10.94 -9.09
CA ARG A 253 -13.07 11.53 -10.43
C ARG A 253 -12.68 10.51 -11.48
N SER A 254 -11.87 9.53 -11.10
CA SER A 254 -11.33 8.53 -12.01
C SER A 254 -11.44 7.14 -11.38
N VAL A 255 -12.02 6.22 -12.14
CA VAL A 255 -12.06 4.79 -11.82
C VAL A 255 -11.44 4.04 -12.99
N VAL A 256 -10.38 3.30 -12.71
CA VAL A 256 -9.71 2.48 -13.73
C VAL A 256 -9.79 1.02 -13.31
N ILE A 257 -10.43 0.20 -14.12
CA ILE A 257 -10.59 -1.24 -13.88
C ILE A 257 -9.80 -1.99 -14.96
N HIS A 258 -8.74 -2.69 -14.56
CA HIS A 258 -8.01 -3.60 -15.43
C HIS A 258 -8.41 -5.04 -15.13
N ALA A 259 -9.15 -5.63 -16.07
CA ALA A 259 -9.47 -7.05 -16.04
C ALA A 259 -8.24 -7.89 -16.41
N ILE A 260 -8.18 -9.11 -15.89
CA ILE A 260 -7.25 -10.12 -16.41
C ILE A 260 -7.75 -10.49 -17.81
N PRO A 261 -6.92 -10.45 -18.88
CA PRO A 261 -7.35 -10.95 -20.17
C PRO A 261 -7.77 -12.43 -20.02
N PRO A 262 -8.89 -12.85 -20.63
CA PRO A 262 -9.33 -14.24 -20.54
C PRO A 262 -8.20 -15.14 -21.07
N ASP A 263 -7.65 -15.98 -20.20
CA ASP A 263 -6.45 -16.79 -20.46
C ASP A 263 -6.50 -17.43 -21.86
N ALA A 264 -5.50 -17.11 -22.68
CA ALA A 264 -4.96 -18.05 -23.64
C ALA A 264 -4.32 -19.18 -22.82
N GLY A 265 -5.12 -20.20 -22.51
CA GLY A 265 -4.83 -21.23 -21.51
C GLY A 265 -3.38 -21.76 -21.51
N GLY A 266 -2.66 -21.50 -20.42
CA GLY A 266 -1.35 -22.08 -20.15
C GLY A 266 -0.81 -21.71 -18.78
N PRO A 267 -0.16 -22.64 -18.04
CA PRO A 267 0.36 -22.35 -16.71
C PRO A 267 1.56 -21.39 -16.79
N CYS A 268 1.42 -20.23 -16.15
CA CYS A 268 2.48 -19.32 -15.71
C CYS A 268 3.65 -19.13 -16.70
N CYS A 269 3.44 -18.31 -17.72
CA CYS A 269 4.53 -17.72 -18.50
C CYS A 269 4.36 -16.20 -18.51
N TRP A 270 4.66 -15.53 -17.40
CA TRP A 270 4.94 -14.08 -17.42
C TRP A 270 6.37 -13.89 -17.94
N ALA A 271 6.57 -14.15 -19.23
CA ALA A 271 7.73 -13.65 -19.96
C ALA A 271 7.25 -12.42 -20.74
N GLY A 272 7.93 -11.30 -20.55
CA GLY A 272 7.48 -9.97 -20.98
C GLY A 272 6.90 -9.95 -22.38
N GLU A 273 5.61 -9.64 -22.46
CA GLU A 273 4.95 -9.20 -23.68
C GLU A 273 4.34 -7.84 -23.37
N GLU A 274 4.54 -6.90 -24.28
CA GLU A 274 4.13 -5.51 -24.20
C GLU A 274 2.62 -5.45 -23.89
N GLU A 275 2.27 -4.90 -22.73
CA GLU A 275 0.88 -4.73 -22.28
C GLU A 275 0.15 -3.80 -23.25
N GLU A 276 -0.83 -4.33 -23.97
CA GLU A 276 -1.78 -3.51 -24.73
C GLU A 276 -2.73 -2.84 -23.71
N GLU A 277 -2.46 -1.56 -23.44
CA GLU A 277 -3.13 -0.72 -22.47
C GLU A 277 -4.57 -0.45 -22.94
N VAL A 278 -5.53 -1.27 -22.50
CA VAL A 278 -6.97 -0.96 -22.69
C VAL A 278 -7.43 -0.09 -21.52
N GLU A 279 -7.24 1.21 -21.66
CA GLU A 279 -7.70 2.23 -20.72
C GLU A 279 -9.22 2.44 -20.88
N PHE A 280 -10.01 1.99 -19.89
CA PHE A 280 -11.42 2.37 -19.79
C PHE A 280 -11.53 3.62 -18.90
N GLU A 281 -11.43 4.79 -19.51
CA GLU A 281 -11.71 6.06 -18.82
C GLU A 281 -13.22 6.29 -18.75
N ILE A 282 -13.82 6.14 -17.57
CA ILE A 282 -15.20 6.56 -17.33
C ILE A 282 -15.16 8.07 -17.03
N VAL A 283 -15.25 8.88 -18.09
CA VAL A 283 -15.34 10.35 -17.97
C VAL A 283 -16.76 10.74 -17.56
N PHE A 284 -16.90 11.27 -16.34
CA PHE A 284 -18.13 11.94 -15.92
C PHE A 284 -18.24 13.26 -16.68
N LYS A 285 -19.22 13.35 -17.59
CA LYS A 285 -19.59 14.62 -18.21
C LYS A 285 -20.37 15.45 -17.19
N ASP A 286 -19.85 16.63 -16.84
CA ASP A 286 -20.64 17.67 -16.21
C ASP A 286 -21.77 18.07 -17.17
N ASP A 287 -23.02 17.97 -16.71
CA ASP A 287 -24.22 18.39 -17.44
C ASP A 287 -24.23 19.93 -17.56
N PRO A 288 -24.23 20.52 -18.77
CA PRO A 288 -24.36 21.96 -18.94
C PRO A 288 -25.84 22.31 -19.18
N SER A 289 -26.62 22.42 -18.10
CA SER A 289 -27.94 23.06 -18.10
C SER A 289 -28.22 23.54 -16.67
N GLU A 290 -28.46 24.81 -16.35
CA GLU A 290 -29.25 25.82 -17.05
C GLU A 290 -28.70 27.23 -16.79
N SER A 291 -28.39 27.97 -17.85
CA SER A 291 -28.40 29.43 -17.85
C SER A 291 -29.05 29.93 -19.14
N LYS A 292 -30.37 30.08 -19.06
CA LYS A 292 -31.29 30.76 -19.98
C LYS A 292 -32.56 31.00 -19.16
N ASP A 293 -33.25 32.13 -19.10
CA ASP A 293 -33.22 33.52 -19.56
C ASP A 293 -34.16 34.20 -18.52
N GLU A 294 -33.88 35.34 -17.88
CA GLU A 294 -34.19 36.74 -18.23
C GLU A 294 -34.00 37.57 -16.96
#